data_AF-A0A1F4M1R4-F1
#
_entry.id   AF-A0A1F4M1R4-F1
#
_cell.length_a   1.000
_cell.length_b   1.000
_cell.length_c   1.000
_cell.angle_alpha   90.00
_cell.angle_beta   90.00
_cell.angle_gamma   90.00
#
_symmetry.space_group_name_H-M   'P 1'
#
loop_
_entity.id
_entity.type
_entity.pdbx_description
1 polymer ?
#
loop_
_entity_poly.entity_id
_entity_poly.type
_entity_poly.pdbx_seq_one_letter_code
_entity_poly.pdbx_strand_id
1 'polypeptide(L)'
;MQRTLIWDLPTRLFHWTLASSFALAWLTSEGDRWRSIHVFLGYLMLGLVVFRLIWGFTGSHFSRFSSFWFGPKEALDYLKQVTTRHAPRHVGHNPTGSLAIYILLVMSVAVGLTGVVTLGGDEQQGITAGWLSFAQVQTLKQLHELGAIAMLLVVAGHITGVVVESVLHKENLARAMVSGFKMAEAGTPKATAHPWVAVLLLLTMLGFGGWWFYYAIDKNIDNQAWHIKLETGVGEEPHVKFVGKQLPDNKLWRDECGSCHAVFYPALLPERSWQKMMAEQDQHFGSDLGLDGATTAEVLQFMVDNSADKHLTEAAFKIEQSVPKAHTPLRITETPYWVEKHREIAAADWANPLVLSKSNCAACHSDADDGSFEDGAMHIPKAPAKVASAASQP
;
A
#
# COMPACT_ATOMS: atom_id res chain seq x y z
N MET A 1 12.87 42.51 22.05
CA MET A 1 12.10 41.36 21.51
C MET A 1 11.38 40.66 22.66
N GLN A 2 10.18 40.14 22.42
CA GLN A 2 9.36 39.39 23.38
C GLN A 2 9.03 38.00 22.83
N ARG A 3 8.79 37.03 23.71
CA ARG A 3 8.37 35.69 23.33
C ARG A 3 6.91 35.71 22.86
N THR A 4 6.69 35.39 21.58
CA THR A 4 5.37 35.43 20.94
C THR A 4 5.00 34.05 20.39
N LEU A 5 3.74 33.64 20.58
CA LEU A 5 3.20 32.42 19.98
C LEU A 5 2.97 32.67 18.48
N ILE A 6 3.71 31.95 17.64
CA ILE A 6 3.64 32.03 16.18
C ILE A 6 2.88 30.83 15.63
N TRP A 7 3.19 29.62 16.11
CA TRP A 7 2.54 28.40 15.66
C TRP A 7 1.56 27.88 16.71
N ASP A 8 0.27 27.87 16.36
CA ASP A 8 -0.77 27.29 17.20
C ASP A 8 -0.61 25.77 17.38
N LEU A 9 -1.34 25.19 18.34
CA LEU A 9 -1.21 23.76 18.64
C LEU A 9 -1.71 22.87 17.48
N PRO A 10 -2.85 23.14 16.82
CA PRO A 10 -3.31 22.35 15.68
C PRO A 10 -2.32 22.32 14.51
N THR A 11 -1.69 23.44 14.18
CA THR A 11 -0.71 23.53 13.09
C THR A 11 0.54 22.71 13.40
N ARG A 12 0.99 22.72 14.67
CA ARG A 12 2.14 21.91 15.10
C ARG A 12 1.84 20.42 15.08
N LEU A 13 0.67 20.03 15.57
CA LEU A 13 0.20 18.66 15.54
C LEU A 13 0.11 18.17 14.08
N PHE A 14 -0.56 18.92 13.21
CA PHE A 14 -0.62 18.63 11.78
C PHE A 14 0.77 18.45 11.16
N HIS A 15 1.69 19.39 11.39
CA HIS A 15 3.00 19.38 10.76
C HIS A 15 3.81 18.13 11.13
N TRP A 16 3.92 17.83 12.42
CA TRP A 16 4.71 16.69 12.87
C TRP A 16 4.05 15.36 12.52
N THR A 17 2.72 15.27 12.56
CA THR A 17 2.03 14.06 12.10
C THR A 17 2.18 13.90 10.59
N LEU A 18 2.02 14.95 9.77
CA LEU A 18 2.21 14.84 8.32
C LEU A 18 3.64 14.42 7.97
N ALA A 19 4.64 15.05 8.58
CA ALA A 19 6.05 14.75 8.33
C ALA A 19 6.42 13.31 8.74
N SER A 20 5.95 12.86 9.91
CA SER A 20 6.18 11.47 10.35
C SER A 20 5.41 10.46 9.52
N SER A 21 4.16 10.77 9.12
CA SER A 21 3.39 9.90 8.23
C SER A 21 4.06 9.72 6.87
N PHE A 22 4.56 10.81 6.26
CA PHE A 22 5.30 10.69 5.00
C PHE A 22 6.59 9.89 5.17
N ALA A 23 7.38 10.17 6.21
CA ALA A 23 8.63 9.46 6.45
C ALA A 23 8.41 7.96 6.70
N LEU A 24 7.41 7.59 7.50
CA LEU A 24 7.06 6.21 7.77
C LEU A 24 6.47 5.53 6.52
N ALA A 25 5.59 6.21 5.77
CA ALA A 25 5.03 5.68 4.53
C ALA A 25 6.13 5.37 3.50
N TRP A 26 7.15 6.23 3.42
CA TRP A 26 8.33 5.98 2.60
C TRP A 26 9.13 4.76 3.08
N LEU A 27 9.32 4.59 4.38
CA LEU A 27 10.04 3.42 4.93
C LEU A 27 9.26 2.11 4.79
N THR A 28 7.94 2.18 4.70
CA THR A 28 7.05 1.03 4.56
C THR A 28 6.56 0.81 3.13
N SER A 29 7.08 1.55 2.14
CA SER A 29 6.63 1.42 0.74
C SER A 29 7.12 0.14 0.08
N GLU A 30 8.18 -0.48 0.60
CA GLU A 30 8.74 -1.71 0.08
C GLU A 30 8.10 -2.95 0.73
N GLY A 31 7.49 -3.79 -0.11
CA GLY A 31 6.98 -5.11 0.27
C GLY A 31 5.59 -5.13 0.90
N ASP A 32 4.95 -6.30 0.84
CA ASP A 32 3.52 -6.44 1.17
C ASP A 32 3.25 -6.48 2.68
N ARG A 33 4.25 -6.92 3.45
CA ARG A 33 4.16 -7.00 4.91
C ARG A 33 3.80 -5.67 5.58
N TRP A 34 4.30 -4.56 5.05
CA TRP A 34 4.09 -3.22 5.61
C TRP A 34 3.05 -2.39 4.84
N ARG A 35 2.41 -3.00 3.83
CA ARG A 35 1.45 -2.35 2.94
C ARG A 35 0.30 -1.70 3.69
N SER A 36 -0.27 -2.40 4.67
CA SER A 36 -1.38 -1.89 5.49
C SER A 36 -1.01 -0.62 6.25
N ILE A 37 0.24 -0.52 6.72
CA ILE A 37 0.77 0.67 7.38
C ILE A 37 1.02 1.78 6.36
N HIS A 38 1.62 1.47 5.21
CA HIS A 38 1.82 2.45 4.12
C HIS A 38 0.49 3.10 3.71
N VAL A 39 -0.53 2.28 3.44
CA VAL A 39 -1.87 2.72 3.03
C VAL A 39 -2.54 3.55 4.14
N PHE A 40 -2.48 3.09 5.40
CA PHE A 40 -2.98 3.85 6.55
C PHE A 40 -2.38 5.26 6.61
N LEU A 41 -1.06 5.36 6.48
CA LEU A 41 -0.34 6.62 6.54
C LEU A 41 -0.70 7.53 5.37
N GLY A 42 -0.89 6.99 4.17
CA GLY A 42 -1.40 7.72 3.01
C GLY A 42 -2.79 8.32 3.24
N TYR A 43 -3.74 7.55 3.78
CA TYR A 43 -5.06 8.05 4.15
C TYR A 43 -5.00 9.10 5.26
N LEU A 44 -4.17 8.87 6.28
CA LEU A 44 -3.95 9.84 7.35
C LEU A 44 -3.38 11.16 6.80
N MET A 45 -2.42 11.10 5.88
CA MET A 45 -1.88 12.28 5.20
C MET A 45 -2.97 13.05 4.44
N LEU A 46 -3.81 12.37 3.65
CA LEU A 46 -4.92 13.00 2.94
C LEU A 46 -5.88 13.71 3.89
N GLY A 47 -6.29 13.04 4.98
CA GLY A 47 -7.15 13.64 6.01
C GLY A 47 -6.51 14.87 6.67
N LEU A 48 -5.21 14.80 6.98
CA LEU A 48 -4.45 15.93 7.51
C LEU A 48 -4.37 17.10 6.53
N VAL A 49 -4.19 16.83 5.23
CA VAL A 49 -4.16 17.87 4.21
C VAL A 49 -5.52 18.54 4.08
N VAL A 50 -6.63 17.78 4.10
CA VAL A 50 -7.98 18.36 4.15
C VAL A 50 -8.14 19.28 5.35
N PHE A 51 -7.74 18.83 6.55
CA PHE A 51 -7.71 19.67 7.74
C PHE A 51 -6.88 20.94 7.51
N ARG A 52 -5.68 20.82 6.93
CA ARG A 52 -4.78 21.95 6.72
C ARG A 52 -5.31 22.97 5.73
N LEU A 53 -5.98 22.52 4.67
CA LEU A 53 -6.64 23.39 3.71
C LEU A 53 -7.72 24.22 4.40
N ILE A 54 -8.58 23.58 5.21
CA ILE A 54 -9.62 24.28 6.00
C ILE A 54 -8.98 25.24 7.00
N TRP A 55 -7.99 24.76 7.78
CA TRP A 55 -7.29 25.56 8.78
C TRP A 55 -6.50 26.73 8.18
N GLY A 56 -6.11 26.61 6.91
CA GLY A 56 -5.48 27.67 6.13
C GLY A 56 -6.39 28.86 5.81
N PHE A 57 -7.70 28.73 6.01
CA PHE A 57 -8.64 29.86 5.90
C PHE A 57 -9.16 30.32 7.26
N THR A 58 -9.43 29.39 8.17
CA THR A 58 -10.13 29.69 9.44
C THR A 58 -9.21 29.76 10.67
N GLY A 59 -7.98 29.26 10.58
CA GLY A 59 -7.06 29.11 11.70
C GLY A 59 -6.50 30.42 12.27
N SER A 60 -5.45 30.29 13.09
CA SER A 60 -4.78 31.46 13.68
C SER A 60 -4.02 32.29 12.65
N HIS A 61 -3.61 33.51 13.02
CA HIS A 61 -3.01 34.50 12.12
C HIS A 61 -1.94 33.92 11.18
N PHE A 62 -0.90 33.26 11.71
CA PHE A 62 0.21 32.72 10.91
C PHE A 62 -0.10 31.39 10.20
N SER A 63 -1.23 30.76 10.53
CA SER A 63 -1.68 29.53 9.87
C SER A 63 -2.47 29.82 8.60
N ARG A 64 -3.00 31.04 8.44
CA ARG A 64 -3.81 31.42 7.27
C ARG A 64 -2.96 31.65 6.04
N PHE A 65 -3.40 31.16 4.88
CA PHE A 65 -2.70 31.34 3.60
C PHE A 65 -2.49 32.81 3.23
N SER A 66 -3.42 33.69 3.62
CA SER A 66 -3.28 35.14 3.40
C SER A 66 -2.10 35.76 4.14
N SER A 67 -1.62 35.15 5.23
CA SER A 67 -0.50 35.67 6.02
C SER A 67 0.88 35.35 5.43
N PHE A 68 0.95 34.49 4.42
CA PHE A 68 2.20 34.05 3.81
C PHE A 68 2.11 33.83 2.30
N TRP A 69 1.23 34.58 1.65
CA TRP A 69 1.07 34.58 0.20
C TRP A 69 2.19 35.41 -0.45
N PHE A 70 3.20 34.73 -0.99
CA PHE A 70 4.31 35.34 -1.73
C PHE A 70 4.33 34.81 -3.16
N GLY A 71 4.64 35.67 -4.13
CA GLY A 71 4.74 35.27 -5.53
C GLY A 71 5.98 34.40 -5.81
N PRO A 72 6.01 33.60 -6.90
CA PRO A 72 7.20 32.81 -7.27
C PRO A 72 8.47 33.65 -7.44
N LYS A 73 8.33 34.88 -7.97
CA LYS A 73 9.45 35.81 -8.13
C LYS A 73 10.03 36.24 -6.77
N GLU A 74 9.18 36.56 -5.79
CA GLU A 74 9.61 36.93 -4.44
C GLU A 74 10.32 35.76 -3.74
N ALA A 75 9.85 34.53 -3.94
CA ALA A 75 10.51 33.34 -3.42
C ALA A 75 11.90 33.13 -4.03
N LEU A 76 12.07 33.36 -5.34
CA LEU A 76 13.37 33.26 -6.02
C LEU A 76 14.32 34.40 -5.61
N ASP A 77 13.81 35.62 -5.50
CA ASP A 77 14.62 36.76 -5.07
C ASP A 77 15.04 36.63 -3.60
N TYR A 78 14.16 36.12 -2.73
CA TYR A 78 14.53 35.76 -1.36
C TYR A 78 15.61 34.68 -1.33
N LEU A 79 15.49 33.63 -2.15
CA LEU A 79 16.50 32.58 -2.24
C LEU A 79 17.88 33.13 -2.64
N LYS A 80 17.95 34.09 -3.57
CA LYS A 80 19.21 34.80 -3.91
C LYS A 80 19.75 35.65 -2.75
N GLN A 81 18.86 36.22 -1.94
CA GLN A 81 19.27 36.97 -0.75
C GLN A 81 19.81 36.03 0.35
N VAL A 82 19.28 34.80 0.43
CA VAL A 82 19.81 33.77 1.34
C VAL A 82 21.22 33.35 0.92
N THR A 83 21.47 33.12 -0.38
CA THR A 83 22.81 32.76 -0.87
C THR A 83 23.83 33.86 -0.66
N THR A 84 23.39 35.13 -0.71
CA THR A 84 24.24 36.29 -0.39
C THR A 84 24.27 36.64 1.10
N ARG A 85 23.59 35.88 1.98
CA ARG A 85 23.48 36.09 3.44
C ARG A 85 22.87 37.44 3.87
N HIS A 86 22.11 38.08 2.98
CA HIS A 86 21.41 39.35 3.25
C HIS A 86 19.88 39.20 3.34
N ALA A 87 19.40 37.96 3.41
CA ALA A 87 17.96 37.69 3.50
C ALA A 87 17.32 38.38 4.72
N PRO A 88 16.17 39.08 4.55
CA PRO A 88 15.48 39.67 5.67
C PRO A 88 14.83 38.59 6.55
N ARG A 89 14.86 38.83 7.86
CA ARG A 89 14.26 37.93 8.85
C ARG A 89 12.73 38.03 8.80
N HIS A 90 12.06 36.88 8.67
CA HIS A 90 10.60 36.78 8.73
C HIS A 90 10.13 36.06 10.00
N VAL A 91 9.16 36.63 10.71
CA VAL A 91 8.64 36.03 11.96
C VAL A 91 7.78 34.79 11.67
N GLY A 92 6.89 34.89 10.67
CA GLY A 92 6.06 33.77 10.20
C GLY A 92 6.82 32.88 9.21
N HIS A 93 6.23 32.72 8.02
CA HIS A 93 6.90 32.10 6.87
C HIS A 93 7.70 33.14 6.09
N ASN A 94 8.82 32.71 5.52
CA ASN A 94 9.56 33.48 4.53
C ASN A 94 9.09 33.10 3.11
N PRO A 95 9.40 33.90 2.06
CA PRO A 95 8.92 33.65 0.71
C PRO A 95 9.26 32.26 0.13
N THR A 96 10.50 31.80 0.28
CA THR A 96 10.93 30.49 -0.23
C THR A 96 10.28 29.34 0.54
N GLY A 97 10.17 29.45 1.87
CA GLY A 97 9.52 28.48 2.73
C GLY A 97 8.01 28.38 2.46
N SER A 98 7.34 29.49 2.19
CA SER A 98 5.94 29.50 1.76
C SER A 98 5.74 28.74 0.45
N LEU A 99 6.61 28.98 -0.54
CA LEU A 99 6.54 28.25 -1.81
C LEU A 99 6.70 26.74 -1.59
N ALA A 100 7.66 26.33 -0.75
CA ALA A 100 7.85 24.92 -0.40
C ALA A 100 6.58 24.31 0.24
N ILE A 101 5.89 25.04 1.11
CA ILE A 101 4.63 24.56 1.72
C ILE A 101 3.55 24.34 0.65
N TYR A 102 3.36 25.27 -0.28
CA TYR A 102 2.36 25.10 -1.34
C TYR A 102 2.69 23.91 -2.24
N ILE A 103 3.96 23.74 -2.62
CA ILE A 103 4.42 22.59 -3.40
C ILE A 103 4.14 21.29 -2.62
N LEU A 104 4.55 21.21 -1.35
CA LEU A 104 4.35 20.01 -0.53
C LEU A 104 2.87 19.70 -0.31
N LEU A 105 1.99 20.69 -0.17
CA LEU A 105 0.55 20.46 -0.05
C LEU A 105 -0.03 19.90 -1.34
N VAL A 106 0.29 20.49 -2.50
CA VAL A 106 -0.17 20.01 -3.81
C VAL A 106 0.35 18.59 -4.07
N MET A 107 1.63 18.33 -3.80
CA MET A 107 2.22 17.01 -3.96
C MET A 107 1.60 15.99 -3.01
N SER A 108 1.31 16.35 -1.76
CA SER A 108 0.64 15.46 -0.81
C SER A 108 -0.75 15.05 -1.30
N VAL A 109 -1.52 15.98 -1.89
CA VAL A 109 -2.80 15.66 -2.52
C VAL A 109 -2.59 14.75 -3.73
N ALA A 110 -1.67 15.09 -4.64
CA ALA A 110 -1.44 14.32 -5.85
C ALA A 110 -0.97 12.88 -5.56
N VAL A 111 0.03 12.72 -4.70
CA VAL A 111 0.56 11.42 -4.26
C VAL A 111 -0.52 10.64 -3.50
N GLY A 112 -1.24 11.29 -2.58
CA GLY A 112 -2.33 10.62 -1.86
C GLY A 112 -3.44 10.12 -2.80
N LEU A 113 -3.92 10.95 -3.73
CA LEU A 113 -4.97 10.57 -4.67
C LEU A 113 -4.54 9.47 -5.64
N THR A 114 -3.32 9.58 -6.20
CA THR A 114 -2.76 8.51 -7.05
C THR A 114 -2.58 7.21 -6.27
N GLY A 115 -2.25 7.28 -4.98
CA GLY A 115 -2.16 6.11 -4.10
C GLY A 115 -3.52 5.43 -3.89
N VAL A 116 -4.58 6.21 -3.64
CA VAL A 116 -5.95 5.68 -3.51
C VAL A 116 -6.41 4.98 -4.79
N VAL A 117 -6.16 5.58 -5.96
CA VAL A 117 -6.54 4.97 -7.23
C VAL A 117 -5.68 3.74 -7.53
N THR A 118 -4.39 3.77 -7.19
CA THR A 118 -3.50 2.61 -7.35
C THR A 118 -3.96 1.44 -6.49
N LEU A 119 -4.31 1.67 -5.23
CA LEU A 119 -4.86 0.65 -4.33
C LEU A 119 -6.13 0.00 -4.90
N GLY A 120 -7.06 0.82 -5.43
CA GLY A 120 -8.29 0.29 -6.02
C GLY A 120 -8.12 -0.39 -7.36
N GLY A 121 -7.01 -0.13 -8.04
CA GLY A 121 -6.72 -0.73 -9.32
C GLY A 121 -5.91 -2.02 -9.23
N ASP A 122 -4.77 -1.96 -8.54
CA ASP A 122 -3.79 -3.05 -8.44
C ASP A 122 -4.39 -4.15 -7.57
N GLU A 123 -4.98 -3.74 -6.45
CA GLU A 123 -5.51 -4.66 -5.46
C GLU A 123 -7.04 -4.77 -5.52
N GLN A 124 -7.74 -4.00 -6.36
CA GLN A 124 -9.22 -4.04 -6.41
C GLN A 124 -9.89 -3.67 -5.07
N GLN A 125 -9.31 -2.74 -4.30
CA GLN A 125 -9.79 -2.35 -2.98
C GLN A 125 -10.24 -0.89 -2.81
N GLY A 126 -11.09 -0.67 -1.81
CA GLY A 126 -11.55 0.66 -1.43
C GLY A 126 -12.54 1.27 -2.42
N ILE A 127 -12.74 2.59 -2.32
CA ILE A 127 -13.79 3.30 -3.08
C ILE A 127 -13.53 3.35 -4.59
N THR A 128 -12.30 3.08 -5.01
CA THR A 128 -11.81 3.12 -6.40
C THR A 128 -11.67 1.73 -7.01
N ALA A 129 -12.11 0.67 -6.31
CA ALA A 129 -12.09 -0.70 -6.78
C ALA A 129 -12.74 -0.82 -8.17
N GLY A 130 -12.01 -1.37 -9.14
CA GLY A 130 -12.50 -1.61 -10.50
C GLY A 130 -12.72 -0.37 -11.38
N TRP A 131 -12.28 0.82 -10.95
CA TRP A 131 -12.42 2.04 -11.77
C TRP A 131 -11.54 2.04 -13.02
N LEU A 132 -10.38 1.39 -12.96
CA LEU A 132 -9.38 1.36 -14.01
C LEU A 132 -8.92 -0.07 -14.29
N SER A 133 -8.47 -0.32 -15.52
CA SER A 133 -7.84 -1.60 -15.87
C SER A 133 -6.45 -1.72 -15.26
N PHE A 134 -5.97 -2.95 -15.06
CA PHE A 134 -4.62 -3.21 -14.54
C PHE A 134 -3.53 -2.47 -15.33
N ALA A 135 -3.62 -2.40 -16.66
CA ALA A 135 -2.68 -1.66 -17.50
C ALA A 135 -2.66 -0.15 -17.22
N GLN A 136 -3.83 0.47 -17.02
CA GLN A 136 -3.93 1.89 -16.66
C GLN A 136 -3.35 2.15 -15.26
N VAL A 137 -3.57 1.23 -14.34
CA VAL A 137 -3.12 1.34 -12.96
C VAL A 137 -1.61 1.25 -12.84
N GLN A 138 -0.94 0.43 -13.65
CA GLN A 138 0.53 0.40 -13.67
C GLN A 138 1.14 1.78 -13.99
N THR A 139 0.48 2.57 -14.85
CA THR A 139 0.93 3.95 -15.13
C THR A 139 0.73 4.85 -13.91
N LEU A 140 -0.39 4.72 -13.20
CA LEU A 140 -0.64 5.49 -11.98
C LEU A 140 0.31 5.12 -10.84
N LYS A 141 0.67 3.84 -10.72
CA LYS A 141 1.67 3.35 -9.77
C LYS A 141 3.02 4.03 -10.01
N GLN A 142 3.47 4.09 -11.26
CA GLN A 142 4.70 4.81 -11.62
C GLN A 142 4.62 6.31 -11.32
N LEU A 143 3.47 6.95 -11.57
CA LEU A 143 3.26 8.35 -11.22
C LEU A 143 3.26 8.59 -9.71
N HIS A 144 2.71 7.66 -8.93
CA HIS A 144 2.74 7.68 -7.48
C HIS A 144 4.18 7.59 -6.95
N GLU A 145 4.95 6.62 -7.44
CA GLU A 145 6.36 6.43 -7.08
C GLU A 145 7.21 7.66 -7.46
N LEU A 146 7.07 8.15 -8.70
CA LEU A 146 7.75 9.36 -9.17
C LEU A 146 7.38 10.58 -8.32
N GLY A 147 6.09 10.74 -8.01
CA GLY A 147 5.57 11.82 -7.18
C GLY A 147 6.14 11.76 -5.75
N ALA A 148 6.23 10.57 -5.17
CA ALA A 148 6.82 10.36 -3.86
C ALA A 148 8.32 10.69 -3.86
N ILE A 149 9.09 10.24 -4.86
CA ILE A 149 10.52 10.56 -5.02
C ILE A 149 10.71 12.08 -5.14
N ALA A 150 9.92 12.74 -6.00
CA ALA A 150 9.98 14.18 -6.16
C ALA A 150 9.63 14.91 -4.85
N MET A 151 8.64 14.42 -4.10
CA MET A 151 8.25 14.99 -2.81
C MET A 151 9.37 14.86 -1.79
N LEU A 152 10.08 13.72 -1.75
CA LEU A 152 11.25 13.50 -0.90
C LEU A 152 12.35 14.53 -1.18
N LEU A 153 12.62 14.84 -2.46
CA LEU A 153 13.59 15.89 -2.84
C LEU A 153 13.17 17.27 -2.32
N VAL A 154 11.87 17.62 -2.41
CA VAL A 154 11.36 18.88 -1.88
C VAL A 154 11.45 18.91 -0.35
N VAL A 155 11.18 17.80 0.33
CA VAL A 155 11.35 17.67 1.79
C VAL A 155 12.81 17.87 2.19
N ALA A 156 13.76 17.26 1.47
CA ALA A 156 15.20 17.47 1.70
C ALA A 156 15.60 18.94 1.51
N GLY A 157 15.09 19.59 0.47
CA GLY A 157 15.26 21.03 0.24
C GLY A 157 14.67 21.88 1.35
N HIS A 158 13.47 21.53 1.84
CA HIS A 158 12.81 22.19 2.96
C HIS A 158 13.64 22.09 4.25
N ILE A 159 14.10 20.90 4.61
CA ILE A 159 14.94 20.68 5.80
C ILE A 159 16.26 21.46 5.67
N THR A 160 16.86 21.46 4.49
CA THR A 160 18.07 22.26 4.20
C THR A 160 17.80 23.75 4.43
N GLY A 161 16.68 24.27 3.91
CA GLY A 161 16.25 25.65 4.15
C GLY A 161 16.05 25.95 5.63
N VAL A 162 15.43 25.05 6.39
CA VAL A 162 15.26 25.16 7.84
C VAL A 162 16.61 25.28 8.56
N VAL A 163 17.59 24.47 8.18
CA VAL A 163 18.95 24.51 8.77
C VAL A 163 19.66 25.82 8.41
N VAL A 164 19.67 26.19 7.13
CA VAL A 164 20.34 27.41 6.62
C VAL A 164 19.76 28.66 7.29
N GLU A 165 18.44 28.81 7.29
CA GLU A 165 17.76 29.94 7.92
C GLU A 165 17.98 29.97 9.44
N SER A 166 18.01 28.80 10.08
CA SER A 166 18.28 28.74 11.53
C SER A 166 19.67 29.25 11.88
N VAL A 167 20.66 28.94 11.05
CA VAL A 167 22.05 29.41 11.22
C VAL A 167 22.16 30.88 10.86
N LEU A 168 21.61 31.31 9.72
CA LEU A 168 21.68 32.68 9.23
C LEU A 168 21.06 33.68 10.20
N HIS A 169 19.90 33.33 10.76
CA HIS A 169 19.17 34.19 11.69
C HIS A 169 19.43 33.88 13.16
N LYS A 170 20.31 32.91 13.46
CA LYS A 170 20.62 32.44 14.83
C LYS A 170 19.36 32.10 15.63
N GLU A 171 18.37 31.50 14.97
CA GLU A 171 17.06 31.18 15.52
C GLU A 171 16.70 29.73 15.17
N ASN A 172 16.55 28.85 16.16
CA ASN A 172 16.27 27.44 15.90
C ASN A 172 14.80 27.25 15.45
N LEU A 173 14.60 27.14 14.13
CA LEU A 173 13.27 27.03 13.51
C LEU A 173 12.58 25.71 13.84
N ALA A 174 13.31 24.60 13.93
CA ALA A 174 12.75 23.31 14.34
C ALA A 174 12.20 23.36 15.78
N ARG A 175 12.96 23.96 16.71
CA ARG A 175 12.51 24.19 18.09
C ARG A 175 11.33 25.16 18.15
N ALA A 176 11.31 26.17 17.28
CA ALA A 176 10.15 27.06 17.17
C ALA A 176 8.91 26.26 16.71
N MET A 177 9.06 25.28 15.82
CA MET A 177 7.95 24.44 15.39
C MET A 177 7.50 23.42 16.45
N VAL A 178 8.40 22.96 17.33
CA VAL A 178 8.00 22.13 18.48
C VAL A 178 7.30 22.98 19.55
N SER A 179 7.89 24.12 19.92
CA SER A 179 7.39 24.93 21.04
C SER A 179 6.24 25.88 20.67
N GLY A 180 6.16 26.27 19.40
CA GLY A 180 5.24 27.27 18.87
C GLY A 180 5.70 28.71 19.01
N PHE A 181 6.80 28.98 19.73
CA PHE A 181 7.21 30.33 20.09
C PHE A 181 8.45 30.81 19.34
N LYS A 182 8.49 32.11 19.02
CA LYS A 182 9.66 32.83 18.52
C LYS A 182 9.84 34.15 19.27
N MET A 183 11.01 34.76 19.14
CA MET A 183 11.26 36.12 19.65
C MET A 183 10.82 37.15 18.61
N ALA A 184 9.83 37.98 18.92
CA ALA A 184 9.27 38.97 17.99
C ALA A 184 9.26 40.38 18.59
N GLU A 185 9.01 41.40 17.77
CA GLU A 185 8.91 42.78 18.23
C GLU A 185 7.62 43.03 19.02
N ALA A 186 7.57 44.15 19.73
CA ALA A 186 6.32 44.60 20.35
C ALA A 186 5.30 44.92 19.26
N GLY A 187 4.05 44.47 19.42
CA GLY A 187 2.99 44.69 18.43
C GLY A 187 2.91 43.63 17.31
N THR A 188 3.83 42.67 17.22
CA THR A 188 3.67 41.54 16.28
C THR A 188 2.38 40.76 16.59
N PRO A 189 1.56 40.41 15.57
CA PRO A 189 0.39 39.56 15.76
C PRO A 189 0.73 38.28 16.51
N LYS A 190 -0.21 37.79 17.33
CA LYS A 190 -0.04 36.55 18.09
C LYS A 190 -1.01 35.50 17.56
N ALA A 191 -0.54 34.26 17.45
CA ALA A 191 -1.43 33.13 17.20
C ALA A 191 -2.29 32.83 18.44
N THR A 192 -3.48 32.30 18.21
CA THR A 192 -4.39 31.73 19.20
C THR A 192 -4.13 30.23 19.32
N ALA A 193 -4.00 29.70 20.53
CA ALA A 193 -3.52 28.32 20.71
C ALA A 193 -4.48 27.22 20.22
N HIS A 194 -5.80 27.47 20.21
CA HIS A 194 -6.86 26.53 19.83
C HIS A 194 -6.70 25.10 20.39
N PRO A 195 -6.55 24.93 21.72
CA PRO A 195 -6.26 23.62 22.31
C PRO A 195 -7.37 22.58 22.03
N TRP A 196 -8.64 22.99 22.06
CA TRP A 196 -9.76 22.09 21.77
C TRP A 196 -9.77 21.56 20.34
N VAL A 197 -9.36 22.37 19.36
CA VAL A 197 -9.22 21.90 17.97
C VAL A 197 -8.11 20.87 17.87
N ALA A 198 -7.00 21.06 18.60
CA ALA A 198 -5.91 20.08 18.62
C ALA A 198 -6.33 18.78 19.31
N VAL A 199 -7.10 18.84 20.39
CA VAL A 199 -7.67 17.66 21.06
C VAL A 199 -8.62 16.92 20.12
N LEU A 200 -9.55 17.63 19.47
CA LEU A 200 -10.47 17.04 18.51
C LEU A 200 -9.72 16.40 17.33
N LEU A 201 -8.71 17.09 16.77
CA LEU A 201 -7.86 16.54 15.72
C LEU A 201 -7.17 15.25 16.19
N LEU A 202 -6.59 15.26 17.40
CA LEU A 202 -5.94 14.09 17.98
C LEU A 202 -6.91 12.92 18.18
N LEU A 203 -8.09 13.17 18.75
CA LEU A 203 -9.11 12.14 18.94
C LEU A 203 -9.61 11.57 17.61
N THR A 204 -9.77 12.40 16.58
CA THR A 204 -10.13 11.94 15.24
C THR A 204 -9.04 11.05 14.64
N MET A 205 -7.76 11.43 14.77
CA MET A 205 -6.65 10.61 14.28
C MET A 205 -6.54 9.27 15.03
N LEU A 206 -6.69 9.29 16.35
CA LEU A 206 -6.68 8.07 17.18
C LEU A 206 -7.89 7.19 16.91
N GLY A 207 -9.08 7.79 16.71
CA GLY A 207 -10.29 7.07 16.34
C GLY A 207 -10.19 6.44 14.95
N PHE A 208 -9.63 7.16 13.98
CA PHE A 208 -9.35 6.62 12.65
C PHE A 208 -8.34 5.48 12.69
N GLY A 209 -7.22 5.65 13.40
CA GLY A 209 -6.23 4.57 13.58
C GLY A 209 -6.81 3.38 14.33
N GLY A 210 -7.56 3.62 15.40
CA GLY A 210 -8.27 2.60 16.15
C GLY A 210 -9.24 1.82 15.28
N TRP A 211 -10.08 2.50 14.49
CA TRP A 211 -11.00 1.86 13.55
C TRP A 211 -10.28 1.08 12.45
N TRP A 212 -9.23 1.66 11.85
CA TRP A 212 -8.45 1.03 10.78
C TRP A 212 -7.82 -0.29 11.24
N PHE A 213 -7.16 -0.26 12.41
CA PHE A 213 -6.49 -1.45 12.94
C PHE A 213 -7.43 -2.39 13.70
N TYR A 214 -8.56 -1.91 14.24
CA TYR A 214 -9.61 -2.78 14.79
C TYR A 214 -10.26 -3.61 13.69
N TYR A 215 -10.60 -2.99 12.56
CA TYR A 215 -11.12 -3.69 11.38
C TYR A 215 -10.11 -4.70 10.80
N ALA A 216 -8.81 -4.40 10.90
CA ALA A 216 -7.73 -5.32 10.54
C ALA A 216 -7.62 -6.54 11.48
N ILE A 217 -7.94 -6.39 12.77
CA ILE A 217 -7.72 -7.42 13.80
C ILE A 217 -8.93 -8.36 14.01
N ASP A 218 -10.17 -7.93 13.75
CA ASP A 218 -11.38 -8.60 14.28
C ASP A 218 -12.16 -9.51 13.30
N LYS A 219 -11.50 -10.28 12.42
CA LYS A 219 -12.20 -11.37 11.70
C LYS A 219 -11.48 -12.72 11.75
N ASN A 220 -11.81 -13.48 12.80
CA ASN A 220 -11.65 -14.94 12.91
C ASN A 220 -12.33 -15.67 11.74
N ILE A 221 -11.61 -16.58 11.07
CA ILE A 221 -12.08 -17.41 9.94
C ILE A 221 -12.13 -18.87 10.40
N ASP A 222 -13.14 -19.27 11.18
CA ASP A 222 -13.17 -20.61 11.78
C ASP A 222 -14.26 -21.56 11.27
N ASN A 223 -14.91 -21.32 10.11
CA ASN A 223 -16.07 -22.12 9.69
C ASN A 223 -16.05 -22.65 8.25
N GLN A 224 -14.93 -23.19 7.76
CA GLN A 224 -14.92 -23.95 6.49
C GLN A 224 -14.17 -25.29 6.62
N ALA A 225 -14.80 -26.36 6.12
CA ALA A 225 -14.49 -27.76 6.43
C ALA A 225 -13.13 -28.29 5.94
N TRP A 226 -12.41 -27.54 5.11
CA TRP A 226 -11.15 -27.95 4.46
C TRP A 226 -9.96 -27.06 4.83
N HIS A 227 -10.20 -25.99 5.60
CA HIS A 227 -9.12 -25.22 6.20
C HIS A 227 -8.49 -26.02 7.33
N ILE A 228 -7.16 -26.09 7.34
CA ILE A 228 -6.41 -26.53 8.51
C ILE A 228 -6.82 -25.62 9.67
N LYS A 229 -7.54 -26.19 10.66
CA LYS A 229 -7.86 -25.49 11.90
C LYS A 229 -6.55 -25.06 12.57
N LEU A 230 -6.36 -23.75 12.70
CA LEU A 230 -5.27 -23.12 13.44
C LEU A 230 -5.37 -23.34 14.97
N GLU A 231 -6.31 -24.16 15.44
CA GLU A 231 -6.45 -24.61 16.83
C GLU A 231 -5.16 -25.28 17.40
N THR A 232 -4.19 -25.65 16.54
CA THR A 232 -2.89 -26.23 16.98
C THR A 232 -1.75 -25.21 17.11
N GLY A 233 -1.98 -23.92 16.87
CA GLY A 233 -0.96 -22.87 17.08
C GLY A 233 0.17 -22.87 16.05
N VAL A 234 -0.05 -23.41 14.86
CA VAL A 234 0.95 -23.46 13.78
C VAL A 234 0.50 -22.59 12.61
N GLY A 235 0.75 -21.28 12.74
CA GLY A 235 0.52 -20.28 11.70
C GLY A 235 0.11 -18.94 12.32
N GLU A 236 0.77 -17.86 11.93
CA GLU A 236 0.23 -16.52 12.21
C GLU A 236 -0.88 -16.25 11.18
N GLU A 237 -2.08 -15.92 11.64
CA GLU A 237 -3.15 -15.50 10.72
C GLU A 237 -2.71 -14.26 9.94
N PRO A 238 -2.99 -14.16 8.62
CA PRO A 238 -2.75 -12.93 7.88
C PRO A 238 -3.48 -11.77 8.55
N HIS A 239 -2.76 -10.69 8.84
CA HIS A 239 -3.24 -9.61 9.71
C HIS A 239 -4.28 -8.67 9.08
N VAL A 240 -4.76 -8.96 7.86
CA VAL A 240 -5.95 -8.36 7.23
C VAL A 240 -6.41 -9.32 6.12
N LYS A 241 -7.63 -9.87 6.16
CA LYS A 241 -8.19 -10.55 4.98
C LYS A 241 -8.51 -9.50 3.91
N PHE A 242 -7.78 -9.57 2.82
CA PHE A 242 -8.00 -8.75 1.64
C PHE A 242 -9.34 -9.17 1.00
N VAL A 243 -10.40 -8.36 1.15
CA VAL A 243 -11.72 -8.67 0.55
C VAL A 243 -11.75 -8.13 -0.87
N GLY A 244 -11.23 -8.93 -1.81
CA GLY A 244 -11.31 -8.65 -3.25
C GLY A 244 -12.71 -8.92 -3.82
N LYS A 245 -12.89 -8.62 -5.11
CA LYS A 245 -14.11 -8.96 -5.86
C LYS A 245 -14.25 -10.48 -5.93
N GLN A 246 -15.40 -11.02 -5.55
CA GLN A 246 -15.69 -12.45 -5.71
C GLN A 246 -15.62 -12.83 -7.19
N LEU A 247 -14.76 -13.79 -7.52
CA LEU A 247 -14.60 -14.29 -8.87
C LEU A 247 -15.77 -15.22 -9.26
N PRO A 248 -16.08 -15.35 -10.56
CA PRO A 248 -17.08 -16.30 -11.02
C PRO A 248 -16.76 -17.74 -10.59
N ASP A 249 -17.80 -18.54 -10.38
CA ASP A 249 -17.66 -19.93 -9.94
C ASP A 249 -18.50 -20.88 -10.81
N ASN A 250 -18.03 -22.12 -10.96
CA ASN A 250 -18.75 -23.19 -11.62
C ASN A 250 -18.60 -24.49 -10.82
N LYS A 251 -19.75 -25.05 -10.41
CA LYS A 251 -19.81 -26.26 -9.58
C LYS A 251 -19.22 -27.49 -10.28
N LEU A 252 -19.54 -27.69 -11.57
CA LEU A 252 -19.07 -28.85 -12.33
C LEU A 252 -17.55 -28.85 -12.44
N TRP A 253 -16.94 -27.72 -12.77
CA TRP A 253 -15.49 -27.55 -12.78
C TRP A 253 -14.86 -27.84 -11.41
N ARG A 254 -15.43 -27.34 -10.31
CA ARG A 254 -14.90 -27.65 -8.97
C ARG A 254 -14.99 -29.14 -8.63
N ASP A 255 -16.11 -29.79 -8.96
CA ASP A 255 -16.32 -31.20 -8.65
C ASP A 255 -15.36 -32.09 -9.47
N GLU A 256 -15.28 -31.85 -10.79
CA GLU A 256 -14.45 -32.65 -11.69
C GLU A 256 -12.95 -32.42 -11.44
N CYS A 257 -12.50 -31.15 -11.43
CA CYS A 257 -11.08 -30.82 -11.30
C CYS A 257 -10.56 -30.87 -9.85
N GLY A 258 -11.41 -30.55 -8.88
CA GLY A 258 -11.03 -30.54 -7.45
C GLY A 258 -10.94 -31.92 -6.81
N SER A 259 -11.39 -32.97 -7.49
CA SER A 259 -11.33 -34.34 -7.00
C SER A 259 -9.90 -34.91 -6.94
N CYS A 260 -8.99 -34.40 -7.78
CA CYS A 260 -7.64 -34.94 -7.96
C CYS A 260 -6.54 -34.08 -7.33
N HIS A 261 -6.65 -32.76 -7.40
CA HIS A 261 -5.69 -31.81 -6.85
C HIS A 261 -6.42 -30.55 -6.34
N ALA A 262 -5.71 -29.70 -5.59
CA ALA A 262 -6.23 -28.39 -5.22
C ALA A 262 -6.69 -27.64 -6.47
N VAL A 263 -7.85 -27.00 -6.40
CA VAL A 263 -8.48 -26.39 -7.58
C VAL A 263 -7.64 -25.20 -8.05
N PHE A 264 -6.96 -25.34 -9.19
CA PHE A 264 -6.23 -24.24 -9.80
C PHE A 264 -7.21 -23.33 -10.53
N TYR A 265 -7.49 -22.15 -9.96
CA TYR A 265 -8.42 -21.21 -10.57
C TYR A 265 -7.97 -20.83 -12.00
N PRO A 266 -8.89 -20.70 -12.99
CA PRO A 266 -8.50 -20.59 -14.40
C PRO A 266 -7.64 -19.36 -14.75
N ALA A 267 -7.69 -18.32 -13.92
CA ALA A 267 -6.87 -17.11 -14.00
C ALA A 267 -5.34 -17.39 -14.05
N LEU A 268 -4.90 -18.57 -13.62
CA LEU A 268 -3.48 -18.91 -13.48
C LEU A 268 -2.80 -19.41 -14.76
N LEU A 269 -3.54 -19.61 -15.85
CA LEU A 269 -2.97 -19.92 -17.16
C LEU A 269 -3.70 -19.20 -18.30
N PRO A 270 -3.01 -18.94 -19.43
CA PRO A 270 -3.67 -18.44 -20.62
C PRO A 270 -4.71 -19.41 -21.19
N GLU A 271 -5.71 -18.88 -21.87
CA GLU A 271 -6.82 -19.57 -22.54
C GLU A 271 -6.32 -20.78 -23.37
N ARG A 272 -5.30 -20.55 -24.19
CA ARG A 272 -4.67 -21.56 -25.06
C ARG A 272 -4.12 -22.77 -24.30
N SER A 273 -3.74 -22.59 -23.04
CA SER A 273 -3.22 -23.65 -22.16
C SER A 273 -4.35 -24.56 -21.72
N TRP A 274 -5.48 -23.97 -21.29
CA TRP A 274 -6.68 -24.72 -20.93
C TRP A 274 -7.27 -25.47 -22.13
N GLN A 275 -7.33 -24.80 -23.30
CA GLN A 275 -7.76 -25.44 -24.55
C GLN A 275 -6.91 -26.66 -24.88
N LYS A 276 -5.57 -26.52 -24.82
CA LYS A 276 -4.67 -27.65 -25.09
C LYS A 276 -4.85 -28.78 -24.07
N MET A 277 -4.93 -28.44 -22.79
CA MET A 277 -5.05 -29.42 -21.71
C MET A 277 -6.35 -30.23 -21.79
N MET A 278 -7.47 -29.60 -22.15
CA MET A 278 -8.76 -30.28 -22.30
C MET A 278 -8.89 -31.04 -23.63
N ALA A 279 -8.21 -30.56 -24.69
CA ALA A 279 -8.13 -31.30 -25.96
C ALA A 279 -7.32 -32.59 -25.83
N GLU A 280 -6.33 -32.61 -24.92
CA GLU A 280 -5.45 -33.75 -24.62
C GLU A 280 -5.77 -34.35 -23.23
N GLN A 281 -7.06 -34.34 -22.83
CA GLN A 281 -7.47 -34.77 -21.49
C GLN A 281 -7.15 -36.25 -21.17
N ASP A 282 -6.98 -37.08 -22.21
CA ASP A 282 -6.58 -38.48 -22.10
C ASP A 282 -5.10 -38.65 -21.73
N GLN A 283 -4.31 -37.57 -21.83
CA GLN A 283 -2.89 -37.50 -21.50
C GLN A 283 -2.61 -36.46 -20.40
N HIS A 284 -3.58 -36.14 -19.56
CA HIS A 284 -3.46 -35.17 -18.48
C HIS A 284 -2.41 -35.60 -17.44
N PHE A 285 -1.16 -35.19 -17.66
CA PHE A 285 0.02 -35.52 -16.85
C PHE A 285 0.22 -37.01 -16.55
N GLY A 286 -0.13 -37.86 -17.52
CA GLY A 286 -0.02 -39.32 -17.39
C GLY A 286 -1.28 -40.01 -16.84
N SER A 287 -2.38 -39.28 -16.71
CA SER A 287 -3.71 -39.80 -16.40
C SER A 287 -4.74 -39.36 -17.44
N ASP A 288 -5.77 -40.19 -17.65
CA ASP A 288 -6.95 -39.84 -18.43
C ASP A 288 -8.02 -39.28 -17.48
N LEU A 289 -8.51 -38.07 -17.76
CA LEU A 289 -9.60 -37.47 -16.97
C LEU A 289 -10.93 -38.20 -17.16
N GLY A 290 -11.14 -38.87 -18.30
CA GLY A 290 -12.33 -39.65 -18.59
C GLY A 290 -13.62 -38.83 -18.69
N LEU A 291 -13.54 -37.52 -18.97
CA LEU A 291 -14.72 -36.65 -19.04
C LEU A 291 -15.45 -36.88 -20.37
N ASP A 292 -16.78 -36.91 -20.33
CA ASP A 292 -17.57 -36.93 -21.55
C ASP A 292 -17.51 -35.59 -22.29
N GLY A 293 -17.97 -35.58 -23.55
CA GLY A 293 -17.89 -34.39 -24.41
C GLY A 293 -18.69 -33.19 -23.91
N ALA A 294 -19.83 -33.39 -23.24
CA ALA A 294 -20.62 -32.30 -22.69
C ALA A 294 -19.93 -31.70 -21.46
N THR A 295 -19.45 -32.55 -20.56
CA THR A 295 -18.69 -32.15 -19.36
C THR A 295 -17.40 -31.41 -19.76
N THR A 296 -16.66 -31.93 -20.73
CA THR A 296 -15.46 -31.29 -21.31
C THR A 296 -15.76 -29.89 -21.84
N ALA A 297 -16.85 -29.74 -22.60
CA ALA A 297 -17.21 -28.48 -23.22
C ALA A 297 -17.60 -27.42 -22.19
N GLU A 298 -18.40 -27.78 -21.17
CA GLU A 298 -18.81 -26.85 -20.11
C GLU A 298 -17.61 -26.40 -19.26
N VAL A 299 -16.80 -27.36 -18.82
CA VAL A 299 -15.62 -27.09 -17.99
C VAL A 299 -14.60 -26.25 -18.75
N LEU A 300 -14.34 -26.57 -20.03
CA LEU A 300 -13.46 -25.77 -20.87
C LEU A 300 -13.99 -24.36 -21.08
N GLN A 301 -15.30 -24.18 -21.33
CA GLN A 301 -15.90 -22.87 -21.51
C GLN A 301 -15.69 -22.00 -20.27
N PHE A 302 -15.94 -22.55 -19.06
CA PHE A 302 -15.69 -21.83 -17.82
C PHE A 302 -14.21 -21.44 -17.66
N MET A 303 -13.28 -22.35 -17.95
CA MET A 303 -11.84 -22.07 -17.85
C MET A 303 -11.38 -21.00 -18.85
N VAL A 304 -11.89 -21.03 -20.08
CA VAL A 304 -11.62 -20.02 -21.12
C VAL A 304 -12.15 -18.65 -20.71
N ASP A 305 -13.39 -18.59 -20.24
CA ASP A 305 -14.08 -17.34 -19.84
C ASP A 305 -13.51 -16.70 -18.57
N ASN A 306 -12.68 -17.42 -17.83
CA ASN A 306 -12.04 -16.95 -16.60
C ASN A 306 -10.52 -17.09 -16.63
N SER A 307 -9.94 -17.30 -17.82
CA SER A 307 -8.51 -17.49 -18.03
C SER A 307 -7.69 -16.23 -17.74
N ALA A 308 -6.36 -16.38 -17.70
CA ALA A 308 -5.44 -15.25 -17.55
C ALA A 308 -5.70 -14.13 -18.57
N ASP A 309 -6.13 -14.47 -19.80
CA ASP A 309 -6.45 -13.52 -20.88
C ASP A 309 -7.61 -12.56 -20.57
N LYS A 310 -8.40 -12.84 -19.53
CA LYS A 310 -9.53 -12.01 -19.12
C LYS A 310 -9.17 -10.97 -18.06
N HIS A 311 -7.95 -11.04 -17.52
CA HIS A 311 -7.42 -10.07 -16.54
C HIS A 311 -8.39 -9.82 -15.38
N LEU A 312 -8.96 -10.89 -14.80
CA LEU A 312 -9.90 -10.78 -13.67
C LEU A 312 -9.20 -10.42 -12.35
N THR A 313 -7.90 -10.71 -12.25
CA THR A 313 -7.06 -10.48 -11.07
C THR A 313 -5.71 -9.88 -11.50
N GLU A 314 -4.95 -9.30 -10.56
CA GLU A 314 -3.60 -8.82 -10.88
C GLU A 314 -2.72 -9.97 -11.36
N ALA A 315 -2.78 -11.12 -10.68
CA ALA A 315 -2.07 -12.33 -11.06
C ALA A 315 -2.39 -12.75 -12.50
N ALA A 316 -3.66 -12.77 -12.92
CA ALA A 316 -4.07 -13.07 -14.29
C ALA A 316 -3.40 -12.13 -15.30
N PHE A 317 -3.47 -10.82 -15.04
CA PHE A 317 -2.88 -9.81 -15.90
C PHE A 317 -1.37 -10.00 -16.02
N LYS A 318 -0.65 -10.18 -14.90
CA LYS A 318 0.80 -10.34 -14.90
C LYS A 318 1.25 -11.64 -15.55
N ILE A 319 0.53 -12.74 -15.33
CA ILE A 319 0.78 -14.03 -15.99
C ILE A 319 0.66 -13.86 -17.50
N GLU A 320 -0.45 -13.29 -17.98
CA GLU A 320 -0.70 -13.10 -19.41
C GLU A 320 0.37 -12.23 -20.08
N GLN A 321 0.79 -11.15 -19.42
CA GLN A 321 1.87 -10.28 -19.91
C GLN A 321 3.24 -10.97 -19.92
N SER A 322 3.48 -11.91 -19.01
CA SER A 322 4.77 -12.60 -18.89
C SER A 322 4.95 -13.76 -19.89
N VAL A 323 3.87 -14.38 -20.36
CA VAL A 323 3.93 -15.56 -21.23
C VAL A 323 3.92 -15.14 -22.71
N PRO A 324 4.97 -15.44 -23.49
CA PRO A 324 4.98 -15.13 -24.92
C PRO A 324 3.78 -15.72 -25.66
N LYS A 325 3.21 -14.97 -26.61
CA LYS A 325 2.02 -15.39 -27.37
C LYS A 325 2.21 -16.71 -28.14
N ALA A 326 3.44 -17.01 -28.53
CA ALA A 326 3.81 -18.26 -29.21
C ALA A 326 4.00 -19.47 -28.26
N HIS A 327 3.99 -19.26 -26.94
CA HIS A 327 4.19 -20.31 -25.94
C HIS A 327 2.89 -20.67 -25.23
N THR A 328 2.63 -21.97 -25.06
CA THR A 328 1.47 -22.52 -24.36
C THR A 328 1.94 -23.33 -23.15
N PRO A 329 2.18 -22.68 -22.00
CA PRO A 329 2.64 -23.36 -20.80
C PRO A 329 1.53 -24.27 -20.25
N LEU A 330 1.86 -25.51 -19.89
CA LEU A 330 0.88 -26.43 -19.28
C LEU A 330 0.96 -26.46 -17.75
N ARG A 331 2.01 -25.88 -17.15
CA ARG A 331 2.18 -25.81 -15.69
C ARG A 331 2.26 -24.37 -15.24
N ILE A 332 1.46 -24.02 -14.24
CA ILE A 332 1.45 -22.69 -13.62
C ILE A 332 2.83 -22.35 -13.05
N THR A 333 3.48 -23.33 -12.41
CA THR A 333 4.80 -23.21 -11.78
C THR A 333 5.95 -23.00 -12.77
N GLU A 334 5.70 -23.12 -14.08
CA GLU A 334 6.67 -22.89 -15.14
C GLU A 334 6.44 -21.56 -15.86
N THR A 335 5.36 -20.83 -15.52
CA THR A 335 5.13 -19.50 -16.09
C THR A 335 6.20 -18.53 -15.62
N PRO A 336 6.68 -17.59 -16.48
CA PRO A 336 7.73 -16.65 -16.10
C PRO A 336 7.35 -15.80 -14.88
N TYR A 337 6.09 -15.34 -14.81
CA TYR A 337 5.59 -14.61 -13.64
C TYR A 337 5.68 -15.41 -12.35
N TRP A 338 5.25 -16.68 -12.36
CA TRP A 338 5.30 -17.51 -11.16
C TRP A 338 6.74 -17.72 -10.69
N VAL A 339 7.66 -18.05 -11.62
CA VAL A 339 9.08 -18.25 -11.32
C VAL A 339 9.70 -17.00 -10.72
N GLU A 340 9.42 -15.84 -11.31
CA GLU A 340 9.91 -14.56 -10.83
C GLU A 340 9.38 -14.25 -9.42
N LYS A 341 8.06 -14.34 -9.19
CA LYS A 341 7.46 -14.04 -7.88
C LYS A 341 7.91 -14.99 -6.77
N HIS A 342 8.21 -16.25 -7.09
CA HIS A 342 8.57 -17.27 -6.11
C HIS A 342 10.09 -17.47 -5.94
N ARG A 343 10.93 -16.70 -6.64
CA ARG A 343 12.39 -16.89 -6.66
C ARG A 343 13.07 -16.68 -5.31
N GLU A 344 12.49 -15.86 -4.44
CA GLU A 344 13.06 -15.48 -3.14
C GLU A 344 12.67 -16.46 -2.02
N ILE A 345 11.79 -17.43 -2.29
CA ILE A 345 11.39 -18.45 -1.33
C ILE A 345 12.54 -19.45 -1.14
N ALA A 346 13.00 -19.60 0.09
CA ALA A 346 14.16 -20.43 0.39
C ALA A 346 13.85 -21.92 0.16
N ALA A 347 14.89 -22.69 -0.19
CA ALA A 347 14.76 -24.15 -0.35
C ALA A 347 14.24 -24.85 0.93
N ALA A 348 14.53 -24.29 2.10
CA ALA A 348 14.02 -24.79 3.38
C ALA A 348 12.50 -24.61 3.53
N ASP A 349 11.95 -23.51 3.01
CA ASP A 349 10.50 -23.26 3.03
C ASP A 349 9.77 -24.20 2.08
N TRP A 350 10.35 -24.48 0.91
CA TRP A 350 9.83 -25.51 -0.01
C TRP A 350 9.87 -26.92 0.58
N ALA A 351 10.82 -27.20 1.48
CA ALA A 351 10.92 -28.46 2.19
C ALA A 351 10.02 -28.54 3.44
N ASN A 352 9.24 -27.49 3.74
CA ASN A 352 8.32 -27.49 4.86
C ASN A 352 7.24 -28.56 4.66
N PRO A 353 7.00 -29.46 5.63
CA PRO A 353 5.98 -30.51 5.51
C PRO A 353 4.54 -29.99 5.42
N LEU A 354 4.28 -28.71 5.74
CA LEU A 354 2.99 -28.07 5.50
C LEU A 354 2.85 -27.55 4.05
N VAL A 355 3.96 -27.23 3.40
CA VAL A 355 3.98 -26.78 2.00
C VAL A 355 4.00 -27.98 1.06
N LEU A 356 4.83 -28.99 1.35
CA LEU A 356 5.02 -30.25 0.60
C LEU A 356 5.56 -30.09 -0.84
N SER A 357 4.94 -29.25 -1.66
CA SER A 357 5.30 -29.05 -3.06
C SER A 357 4.93 -27.66 -3.55
N LYS A 358 5.53 -27.26 -4.68
CA LYS A 358 5.21 -26.02 -5.39
C LYS A 358 3.79 -25.95 -5.94
N SER A 359 3.09 -27.08 -6.03
CA SER A 359 1.72 -27.14 -6.53
C SER A 359 0.68 -26.96 -5.42
N ASN A 360 1.08 -27.00 -4.16
CA ASN A 360 0.19 -26.80 -3.02
C ASN A 360 0.04 -25.32 -2.70
N CYS A 361 -0.54 -24.55 -3.63
CA CYS A 361 -0.64 -23.10 -3.50
C CYS A 361 -1.44 -22.70 -2.23
N ALA A 362 -2.47 -23.47 -1.88
CA ALA A 362 -3.32 -23.23 -0.71
C ALA A 362 -2.58 -23.34 0.64
N ALA A 363 -1.42 -23.99 0.70
CA ALA A 363 -0.61 -24.03 1.92
C ALA A 363 -0.05 -22.65 2.31
N CYS A 364 0.12 -21.77 1.33
CA CYS A 364 0.67 -20.44 1.57
C CYS A 364 -0.31 -19.32 1.18
N HIS A 365 -1.16 -19.52 0.17
CA HIS A 365 -2.16 -18.56 -0.27
C HIS A 365 -3.52 -18.88 0.35
N SER A 366 -3.95 -18.05 1.29
CA SER A 366 -5.23 -18.22 2.00
C SER A 366 -6.48 -17.96 1.13
N ASP A 367 -6.29 -17.41 -0.06
CA ASP A 367 -7.30 -17.08 -1.07
C ASP A 367 -7.20 -17.97 -2.32
N ALA A 368 -6.45 -19.08 -2.27
CA ALA A 368 -6.23 -19.95 -3.42
C ALA A 368 -7.53 -20.51 -4.02
N ASP A 369 -8.50 -20.88 -3.17
CA ASP A 369 -9.80 -21.42 -3.59
C ASP A 369 -10.72 -20.35 -4.22
N ASP A 370 -10.53 -19.09 -3.81
CA ASP A 370 -11.22 -17.91 -4.35
C ASP A 370 -10.56 -17.44 -5.67
N GLY A 371 -9.30 -17.81 -5.91
CA GLY A 371 -8.62 -17.63 -7.18
C GLY A 371 -7.96 -16.27 -7.40
N SER A 372 -7.94 -15.39 -6.38
CA SER A 372 -7.38 -14.04 -6.50
C SER A 372 -5.85 -14.00 -6.48
N PHE A 373 -5.22 -14.82 -5.61
CA PHE A 373 -3.78 -14.86 -5.38
C PHE A 373 -3.17 -13.48 -5.08
N GLU A 374 -3.85 -12.73 -4.22
CA GLU A 374 -3.39 -11.41 -3.80
C GLU A 374 -2.13 -11.54 -2.93
N ASP A 375 -1.16 -10.65 -3.13
CA ASP A 375 0.10 -10.66 -2.37
C ASP A 375 -0.17 -10.58 -0.85
N GLY A 376 -1.22 -9.87 -0.42
CA GLY A 376 -1.64 -9.76 0.99
C GLY A 376 -2.29 -11.01 1.59
N ALA A 377 -2.70 -11.98 0.78
CA ALA A 377 -3.30 -13.24 1.22
C ALA A 377 -2.28 -14.37 1.39
N MET A 378 -0.99 -14.08 1.14
CA MET A 378 0.12 -15.03 1.17
C MET A 378 0.87 -15.02 2.52
N HIS A 379 1.09 -16.20 3.10
CA HIS A 379 1.95 -16.42 4.26
C HIS A 379 2.61 -17.81 4.17
N ILE A 380 3.94 -17.87 4.31
CA ILE A 380 4.62 -19.17 4.40
C ILE A 380 4.44 -19.72 5.82
N PRO A 381 3.79 -20.88 6.00
CA PRO A 381 3.55 -21.43 7.33
C PRO A 381 4.89 -21.73 8.03
N LYS A 382 4.96 -21.52 9.35
CA LYS A 382 6.14 -21.91 10.12
C LYS A 382 6.28 -23.43 10.13
N ALA A 383 7.47 -23.94 9.81
CA ALA A 383 7.71 -25.38 9.87
C ALA A 383 7.44 -25.90 11.30
N PRO A 384 6.73 -27.03 11.45
CA PRO A 384 6.50 -27.61 12.77
C PRO A 384 7.84 -27.90 13.45
N ALA A 385 7.92 -27.60 14.75
CA ALA A 385 9.11 -27.92 15.54
C ALA A 385 9.43 -29.41 15.38
N LYS A 386 10.69 -29.75 15.08
CA LYS A 386 11.12 -31.15 15.05
C LYS A 386 10.75 -31.77 16.40
N VAL A 387 9.78 -32.67 16.40
CA VAL A 387 9.53 -33.52 17.56
C VAL A 387 10.82 -34.27 17.78
N ALA A 388 11.53 -33.97 18.87
CA ALA A 388 12.71 -34.72 19.25
C ALA A 388 12.25 -36.17 19.38
N SER A 389 12.72 -37.05 18.47
CA SER A 389 12.38 -38.46 18.53
C SER A 389 12.75 -38.94 19.92
N ALA A 390 11.76 -39.41 20.68
CA ALA A 390 12.02 -40.14 21.90
C ALA A 390 12.91 -41.31 21.52
N ALA A 391 14.21 -41.20 21.82
CA ALA A 391 15.12 -42.31 21.75
C ALA A 391 14.54 -43.37 22.69
N SER A 392 13.97 -44.43 22.13
CA SER A 392 13.77 -45.67 22.85
C SER A 392 15.17 -46.13 23.27
N GLN A 393 15.50 -45.81 24.53
CA GLN A 393 16.62 -46.35 25.28
C GLN A 393 16.55 -47.89 25.28
N PRO A 394 17.72 -48.57 25.30
CA PRO A 394 17.88 -49.97 24.91
C PRO A 394 17.07 -50.99 25.71
#